data_AF-A0A2V8JR60-F1
#
_entry.id   AF-A0A2V8JR60-F1
#
_cell.length_a   1.000
_cell.length_b   1.000
_cell.length_c   1.000
_cell.angle_alpha   90.00
_cell.angle_beta   90.00
_cell.angle_gamma   90.00
#
_symmetry.space_group_name_H-M   'P 1'
#
loop_
_entity.id
_entity.type
_entity.pdbx_description
1 polymer ?
#
loop_
_entity_poly.entity_id
_entity_poly.type
_entity_poly.pdbx_seq_one_letter_code
_entity_poly.pdbx_strand_id
1 'polypeptide(L)'
;MKICMVGQGAFAKKHLDGLARIQGAEVVTIAGRSPDTTEAVAKKYGIPHWTTNLEDALARPGVEAAILTSPTQVHAKQAIQAMRAGKHVEIEIPIADSLADAERILGVQRETKVIAMGGHTRRFNPSHQWIHKRIKAGELKLQHMVVQTFFFRRTNMNAEGKPRSWTDHL
;
A
#
# COMPACT_ATOMS: atom_id res chain seq x y z
N MET A 1 -15.39 7.43 3.57
CA MET A 1 -14.05 7.12 4.08
C MET A 1 -13.02 8.06 3.48
N LYS A 2 -12.38 8.89 4.31
CA LYS A 2 -11.30 9.79 3.89
C LYS A 2 -9.94 9.15 4.12
N ILE A 3 -9.08 9.22 3.11
CA ILE A 3 -7.84 8.45 3.01
C ILE A 3 -6.64 9.40 2.91
N CYS A 4 -5.56 9.05 3.62
CA CYS A 4 -4.22 9.59 3.45
C CYS A 4 -3.41 8.67 2.53
N MET A 5 -2.97 9.18 1.38
CA MET A 5 -2.01 8.47 0.53
C MET A 5 -0.58 8.75 1.01
N VAL A 6 0.23 7.71 1.20
CA VAL A 6 1.64 7.87 1.59
C VAL A 6 2.54 7.33 0.49
N GLY A 7 3.35 8.20 -0.10
CA GLY A 7 4.10 7.96 -1.33
C GLY A 7 3.37 8.46 -2.59
N GLN A 8 4.16 8.85 -3.59
CA GLN A 8 3.70 9.45 -4.85
C GLN A 8 4.18 8.67 -6.09
N GLY A 9 4.59 7.41 -5.90
CA GLY A 9 5.15 6.54 -6.92
C GLY A 9 4.11 5.89 -7.84
N ALA A 10 4.56 4.94 -8.65
CA ALA A 10 3.71 4.25 -9.63
C ALA A 10 2.53 3.51 -8.97
N PHE A 11 2.73 2.88 -7.81
CA PHE A 11 1.64 2.20 -7.10
C PHE A 11 0.67 3.17 -6.41
N ALA A 12 1.15 4.32 -5.91
CA ALA A 12 0.27 5.40 -5.43
C ALA A 12 -0.74 5.79 -6.51
N LYS A 13 -0.26 6.02 -7.74
CA LYS A 13 -1.11 6.37 -8.90
C LYS A 13 -2.15 5.29 -9.21
N LYS A 14 -1.75 4.00 -9.18
CA LYS A 14 -2.71 2.89 -9.39
C LYS A 14 -3.78 2.82 -8.30
N HIS A 15 -3.40 3.03 -7.05
CA HIS A 15 -4.35 3.13 -5.94
C HIS A 15 -5.29 4.32 -6.13
N LEU A 16 -4.77 5.50 -6.49
CA LEU A 16 -5.57 6.69 -6.78
C LEU A 16 -6.57 6.44 -7.92
N ASP A 17 -6.13 5.83 -9.02
CA ASP A 17 -6.99 5.46 -10.15
C ASP A 17 -8.09 4.45 -9.74
N GLY A 18 -7.77 3.53 -8.83
CA GLY A 18 -8.71 2.56 -8.28
C GLY A 18 -9.73 3.17 -7.31
N LEU A 19 -9.25 3.99 -6.37
CA LEU A 19 -10.07 4.67 -5.37
C LEU A 19 -11.07 5.63 -6.00
N ALA A 20 -10.69 6.31 -7.10
CA ALA A 20 -11.61 7.17 -7.86
C ALA A 20 -12.86 6.43 -8.39
N ARG A 21 -12.85 5.08 -8.42
CA ARG A 21 -13.97 4.24 -8.84
C ARG A 21 -14.79 3.69 -7.67
N ILE A 22 -14.41 3.98 -6.43
CA ILE A 22 -15.07 3.48 -5.23
C ILE A 22 -15.91 4.60 -4.63
N GLN A 23 -17.24 4.46 -4.72
CA GLN A 23 -18.17 5.41 -4.13
C GLN A 23 -17.92 5.53 -2.62
N GLY A 24 -17.76 6.77 -2.15
CA GLY A 24 -17.54 7.08 -0.73
C GLY A 24 -16.08 6.95 -0.28
N ALA A 25 -15.14 6.59 -1.15
CA ALA A 25 -13.70 6.70 -0.86
C ALA A 25 -13.16 8.03 -1.43
N GLU A 26 -12.47 8.79 -0.60
CA GLU A 26 -11.92 10.10 -0.98
C GLU A 26 -10.47 10.21 -0.48
N VAL A 27 -9.53 10.57 -1.35
CA VAL A 27 -8.16 10.88 -0.93
C VAL A 27 -8.05 12.36 -0.63
N VAL A 28 -7.98 12.70 0.65
CA VAL A 28 -8.00 14.10 1.13
C VAL A 28 -6.61 14.67 1.38
N THR A 29 -5.59 13.81 1.44
CA THR A 29 -4.21 14.23 1.63
C THR A 29 -3.22 13.23 1.04
N ILE A 30 -2.07 13.73 0.58
CA ILE A 30 -0.92 12.91 0.18
C ILE A 30 0.36 13.35 0.91
N ALA A 31 1.08 12.39 1.50
CA ALA A 31 2.39 12.60 2.11
C ALA A 31 3.47 11.91 1.29
N GLY A 32 4.44 12.66 0.78
CA GLY A 32 5.54 12.13 -0.04
C GLY A 32 6.91 12.65 0.39
N ARG A 33 7.99 12.12 -0.19
CA ARG A 33 9.35 12.53 0.19
C ARG A 33 9.84 13.81 -0.49
N SER A 34 9.39 14.06 -1.72
CA SER A 34 9.86 15.17 -2.55
C SER A 34 8.71 16.15 -2.76
N PRO A 35 8.85 17.42 -2.33
CA PRO A 35 7.79 18.43 -2.46
C PRO A 35 7.22 18.51 -3.88
N ASP A 36 8.07 18.77 -4.88
CA ASP A 36 7.64 18.99 -6.27
C ASP A 36 6.85 17.82 -6.84
N THR A 37 7.35 16.59 -6.64
CA THR A 37 6.68 15.39 -7.17
C THR A 37 5.41 15.06 -6.41
N THR A 38 5.34 15.39 -5.11
CA THR A 38 4.16 15.16 -4.28
C THR A 38 3.07 16.16 -4.64
N GLU A 39 3.41 17.44 -4.77
CA GLU A 39 2.50 18.49 -5.23
C GLU A 39 1.98 18.21 -6.63
N ALA A 40 2.84 17.78 -7.56
CA ALA A 40 2.42 17.46 -8.93
C ALA A 40 1.39 16.31 -8.97
N VAL A 41 1.56 15.27 -8.14
CA VAL A 41 0.57 14.19 -8.02
C VAL A 41 -0.70 14.70 -7.34
N ALA A 42 -0.60 15.50 -6.28
CA ALA A 42 -1.76 16.09 -5.62
C ALA A 42 -2.62 16.90 -6.60
N LYS A 43 -1.99 17.80 -7.37
CA LYS A 43 -2.66 18.60 -8.42
C LYS A 43 -3.30 17.72 -9.48
N LYS A 44 -2.58 16.71 -9.99
CA LYS A 44 -3.09 15.81 -11.04
C LYS A 44 -4.38 15.09 -10.62
N TYR A 45 -4.45 14.67 -9.35
CA TYR A 45 -5.58 13.88 -8.82
C TYR A 45 -6.60 14.72 -8.03
N GLY A 46 -6.44 16.06 -7.99
CA GLY A 46 -7.35 16.94 -7.26
C GLY A 46 -7.33 16.75 -5.74
N ILE A 47 -6.21 16.29 -5.17
CA ILE A 47 -6.07 16.06 -3.73
C ILE A 47 -5.87 17.42 -3.03
N PRO A 48 -6.74 17.82 -2.09
CA PRO A 48 -6.77 19.20 -1.58
C PRO A 48 -5.62 19.55 -0.65
N HIS A 49 -4.86 18.57 -0.15
CA HIS A 49 -3.73 18.78 0.74
C HIS A 49 -2.56 17.86 0.36
N TRP A 50 -1.34 18.39 0.45
CA TRP A 50 -0.12 17.62 0.32
C TRP A 50 0.93 18.11 1.31
N THR A 51 1.83 17.22 1.71
CA THR A 51 2.91 17.53 2.66
C THR A 51 4.07 16.57 2.48
N THR A 52 5.23 16.91 3.04
CA THR A 52 6.35 15.98 3.21
C THR A 52 6.44 15.36 4.59
N ASN A 53 5.51 15.70 5.49
CA ASN A 53 5.44 15.16 6.85
C ASN A 53 4.21 14.25 6.99
N LEU A 54 4.44 12.98 7.30
CA LEU A 54 3.35 12.01 7.49
C LEU A 54 2.45 12.38 8.68
N GLU A 55 3.00 12.96 9.74
CA GLU A 55 2.21 13.34 10.93
C GLU A 55 1.15 14.37 10.58
N ASP A 56 1.54 15.41 9.84
CA ASP A 56 0.62 16.46 9.38
C ASP A 56 -0.51 15.90 8.50
N ALA A 57 -0.21 14.91 7.66
CA ALA A 57 -1.19 14.24 6.82
C ALA A 57 -2.16 13.37 7.66
N LEU A 58 -1.66 12.63 8.65
CA LEU A 58 -2.49 11.80 9.53
C LEU A 58 -3.37 12.64 10.47
N ALA A 59 -2.91 13.83 10.85
CA ALA A 59 -3.64 14.77 11.69
C ALA A 59 -4.77 15.51 10.94
N ARG A 60 -4.89 15.35 9.61
CA ARG A 60 -5.93 16.03 8.82
C ARG A 60 -7.34 15.65 9.30
N PRO A 61 -8.26 16.62 9.45
CA PRO A 61 -9.60 16.36 9.95
C PRO A 61 -10.34 15.30 9.16
N GLY A 62 -10.82 14.28 9.88
CA GLY A 62 -11.63 13.21 9.32
C GLY A 62 -10.86 12.14 8.53
N VAL A 63 -9.52 12.17 8.44
CA VAL A 63 -8.77 11.03 7.88
C VAL A 63 -9.02 9.78 8.72
N GLU A 64 -9.45 8.70 8.07
CA GLU A 64 -9.82 7.42 8.72
C GLU A 64 -8.82 6.32 8.41
N ALA A 65 -8.16 6.37 7.25
CA ALA A 65 -7.22 5.34 6.80
C ALA A 65 -5.99 5.92 6.09
N ALA A 66 -4.90 5.16 6.06
CA ALA A 66 -3.69 5.45 5.30
C ALA A 66 -3.34 4.28 4.36
N ILE A 67 -2.94 4.60 3.12
CA ILE A 67 -2.41 3.61 2.17
C ILE A 67 -0.93 3.92 1.97
N LEU A 68 -0.07 2.98 2.38
CA LEU A 68 1.38 3.13 2.32
C LEU A 68 1.92 2.51 1.03
N THR A 69 2.46 3.37 0.17
CA THR A 69 3.05 3.00 -1.13
C THR A 69 4.50 3.51 -1.27
N SER A 70 5.11 3.85 -0.15
CA SER A 70 6.52 4.24 -0.02
C SER A 70 7.46 3.05 -0.29
N PRO A 71 8.79 3.25 -0.26
CA PRO A 71 9.72 2.12 -0.25
C PRO A 71 9.56 1.23 0.98
N THR A 72 9.80 -0.06 0.82
CA THR A 72 9.62 -1.11 1.86
C THR A 72 10.31 -0.78 3.18
N GLN A 73 11.51 -0.20 3.13
CA GLN A 73 12.36 0.09 4.29
C GLN A 73 11.71 1.03 5.31
N VAL A 74 10.66 1.77 4.92
CA VAL A 74 9.95 2.69 5.83
C VAL A 74 8.55 2.23 6.18
N HIS A 75 8.07 1.09 5.64
CA HIS A 75 6.71 0.59 5.87
C HIS A 75 6.41 0.37 7.35
N ALA A 76 7.28 -0.32 8.08
CA ALA A 76 7.04 -0.61 9.50
C ALA A 76 6.91 0.67 10.33
N LYS A 77 7.81 1.64 10.13
CA LYS A 77 7.75 2.94 10.81
C LYS A 77 6.45 3.67 10.51
N GLN A 78 6.08 3.78 9.23
CA GLN A 78 4.90 4.53 8.79
C GLN A 78 3.60 3.84 9.20
N ALA A 79 3.53 2.51 9.13
CA ALA A 79 2.38 1.74 9.57
C ALA A 79 2.13 1.90 11.06
N ILE A 80 3.19 1.78 11.87
CA ILE A 80 3.10 2.01 13.32
C ILE A 80 2.63 3.44 13.60
N GLN A 81 3.20 4.45 12.92
CA GLN A 81 2.80 5.84 13.09
C GLN A 81 1.31 6.06 12.76
N ALA A 82 0.82 5.52 11.64
CA ALA A 82 -0.57 5.63 11.24
C ALA A 82 -1.53 4.92 12.20
N MET A 83 -1.19 3.70 12.64
CA MET A 83 -2.01 2.95 13.60
C MET A 83 -2.07 3.64 14.97
N ARG A 84 -0.95 4.19 15.45
CA ARG A 84 -0.90 4.96 16.71
C ARG A 84 -1.69 6.27 16.64
N ALA A 85 -1.80 6.86 15.45
CA ALA A 85 -2.72 7.97 15.18
C ALA A 85 -4.20 7.53 15.02
N GLY A 86 -4.51 6.26 15.32
CA GLY A 86 -5.86 5.70 15.26
C GLY A 86 -6.37 5.43 13.84
N LYS A 87 -5.50 5.37 12.83
CA LYS A 87 -5.90 5.19 11.42
C LYS A 87 -5.82 3.73 11.02
N HIS A 88 -6.78 3.28 10.22
CA HIS A 88 -6.66 2.01 9.51
C HIS A 88 -5.51 2.09 8.49
N VAL A 89 -4.84 0.98 8.20
CA VAL A 89 -3.65 0.98 7.33
C VAL A 89 -3.72 -0.13 6.30
N GLU A 90 -3.51 0.23 5.04
CA GLU A 90 -3.08 -0.71 3.99
C GLU A 90 -1.58 -0.48 3.72
N ILE A 91 -0.80 -1.55 3.74
CA ILE A 91 0.65 -1.52 3.53
C ILE A 91 0.95 -2.23 2.22
N GLU A 92 1.55 -1.54 1.24
CA GLU A 92 2.04 -2.21 0.04
C GLU A 92 3.02 -3.32 0.38
N ILE A 93 3.08 -4.32 -0.49
CA ILE A 93 3.98 -5.46 -0.29
C ILE A 93 5.37 -5.14 -0.83
N PRO A 94 6.45 -5.66 -0.20
CA PRO A 94 6.47 -6.34 1.11
C PRO A 94 6.08 -5.42 2.28
N ILE A 95 5.36 -5.95 3.28
CA ILE A 95 4.88 -5.14 4.42
C ILE A 95 6.01 -4.63 5.33
N ALA A 96 7.16 -5.30 5.29
CA ALA A 96 8.38 -4.97 6.00
C ALA A 96 9.56 -5.67 5.29
N ASP A 97 10.79 -5.25 5.60
CA ASP A 97 12.03 -5.85 5.10
C ASP A 97 12.57 -6.97 6.00
N SER A 98 12.00 -7.15 7.19
CA SER A 98 12.39 -8.18 8.14
C SER A 98 11.19 -8.76 8.90
N LEU A 99 11.34 -10.00 9.39
CA LEU A 99 10.33 -10.65 10.22
C LEU A 99 10.07 -9.86 11.51
N ALA A 100 11.14 -9.39 12.17
CA ALA A 100 11.02 -8.59 13.38
C ALA A 100 10.16 -7.35 13.15
N ASP A 101 10.35 -6.63 12.05
CA ASP A 101 9.52 -5.47 11.71
C ASP A 101 8.07 -5.83 11.40
N ALA A 102 7.83 -6.95 10.71
CA ALA A 102 6.48 -7.45 10.51
C ALA A 102 5.78 -7.80 11.84
N GLU A 103 6.50 -8.40 12.80
CA GLU A 103 6.00 -8.71 14.13
C GLU A 103 5.71 -7.44 14.94
N ARG A 104 6.55 -6.39 14.81
CA ARG A 104 6.27 -5.07 15.42
C ARG A 104 4.98 -4.45 14.88
N ILE A 105 4.76 -4.51 13.57
CA ILE A 105 3.50 -4.06 12.96
C ILE A 105 2.31 -4.82 13.57
N LEU A 106 2.41 -6.15 13.66
CA LEU A 106 1.36 -6.97 14.26
C LEU A 106 1.11 -6.65 15.74
N GLY A 107 2.16 -6.41 16.53
CA GLY A 107 2.06 -5.99 17.92
C GLY A 107 1.26 -4.69 18.06
N VAL A 108 1.62 -3.65 17.29
CA VAL A 108 0.92 -2.36 17.33
C VAL A 108 -0.51 -2.48 16.83
N GLN A 109 -0.77 -3.29 15.80
CA GLN A 109 -2.14 -3.57 15.35
C GLN A 109 -2.98 -4.18 16.49
N ARG A 110 -2.43 -5.14 17.22
CA ARG A 110 -3.12 -5.79 18.35
C ARG A 110 -3.40 -4.83 19.51
N GLU A 111 -2.55 -3.84 19.74
CA GLU A 111 -2.74 -2.83 20.77
C GLU A 111 -3.79 -1.79 20.36
N THR A 112 -3.67 -1.25 19.16
CA THR A 112 -4.50 -0.14 18.65
C THR A 112 -5.88 -0.61 18.16
N LYS A 113 -6.03 -1.90 17.84
CA LYS A 113 -7.25 -2.55 17.33
C LYS A 113 -7.78 -1.99 16.00
N VAL A 114 -7.03 -1.11 15.35
CA VAL A 114 -7.33 -0.67 13.99
C VAL A 114 -7.08 -1.81 13.00
N ILE A 115 -7.72 -1.74 11.83
CA ILE A 115 -7.42 -2.63 10.71
C ILE A 115 -6.03 -2.31 10.18
N ALA A 116 -5.18 -3.34 10.02
CA ALA A 116 -3.95 -3.27 9.26
C ALA A 116 -3.90 -4.45 8.27
N MET A 117 -3.71 -4.17 6.99
CA MET A 117 -3.68 -5.18 5.95
C MET A 117 -2.51 -4.98 4.99
N GLY A 118 -1.95 -6.09 4.49
CA GLY A 118 -1.01 -6.06 3.38
C GLY A 118 -1.75 -5.99 2.03
N GLY A 119 -1.22 -5.21 1.09
CA GLY A 119 -1.74 -4.98 -0.27
C GLY A 119 -1.62 -6.21 -1.19
N HIS A 120 -2.12 -7.37 -0.76
CA HIS A 120 -2.11 -8.62 -1.53
C HIS A 120 -3.18 -8.63 -2.64
N THR A 121 -3.10 -7.66 -3.55
CA THR A 121 -4.06 -7.39 -4.64
C THR A 121 -4.40 -8.62 -5.48
N ARG A 122 -3.44 -9.53 -5.72
CA ARG A 122 -3.69 -10.78 -6.47
C ARG A 122 -4.76 -11.68 -5.86
N ARG A 123 -5.01 -11.59 -4.54
CA ARG A 123 -6.11 -12.31 -3.90
C ARG A 123 -7.47 -11.88 -4.45
N PHE A 124 -7.60 -10.68 -4.98
CA PHE A 124 -8.86 -10.13 -5.50
C PHE A 124 -9.05 -10.36 -7.01
N ASN A 125 -8.08 -10.96 -7.71
CA ASN A 125 -8.24 -11.30 -9.12
C ASN A 125 -9.39 -12.31 -9.30
N PRO A 126 -10.34 -12.08 -10.25
CA PRO A 126 -11.49 -12.96 -10.45
C PRO A 126 -11.10 -14.43 -10.67
N SER A 127 -10.02 -14.68 -11.41
CA SER A 127 -9.50 -16.05 -11.64
C SER A 127 -9.00 -16.71 -10.36
N HIS A 128 -8.33 -15.97 -9.48
CA HIS A 128 -7.82 -16.49 -8.21
C HIS A 128 -8.97 -16.74 -7.23
N GLN A 129 -9.94 -15.82 -7.17
CA GLN A 129 -11.17 -15.98 -6.39
C GLN A 129 -11.99 -17.18 -6.85
N TRP A 130 -12.11 -17.39 -8.16
CA TRP A 130 -12.81 -18.53 -8.73
C TRP A 130 -12.16 -19.86 -8.32
N ILE A 131 -10.84 -20.01 -8.51
CA ILE A 131 -10.11 -21.22 -8.11
C ILE A 131 -10.24 -21.45 -6.60
N HIS A 132 -10.07 -20.40 -5.79
CA HIS A 132 -10.18 -20.48 -4.33
C HIS A 132 -11.55 -21.00 -3.88
N LYS A 133 -12.64 -20.48 -4.46
CA LYS A 133 -14.01 -20.90 -4.14
C LYS A 133 -14.24 -22.37 -4.48
N ARG A 134 -13.78 -22.83 -5.64
CA ARG A 134 -13.92 -24.23 -6.08
C ARG A 134 -13.15 -25.21 -5.19
N ILE A 135 -11.96 -24.81 -4.72
CA ILE A 135 -11.20 -25.60 -3.75
C ILE A 135 -11.93 -25.65 -2.40
N LYS A 136 -12.42 -24.50 -1.90
CA LYS A 136 -13.16 -24.44 -0.64
C LYS A 136 -14.47 -25.23 -0.66
N ALA A 137 -15.14 -25.29 -1.80
CA ALA A 137 -16.36 -26.08 -2.01
C ALA A 137 -16.10 -27.60 -2.14
N GLY A 138 -14.84 -28.03 -2.23
CA GLY A 138 -14.49 -29.44 -2.45
C GLY A 138 -14.63 -29.93 -3.89
N GLU A 139 -15.02 -29.05 -4.83
CA GLU A 139 -15.15 -29.38 -6.26
C GLU A 139 -13.79 -29.60 -6.94
N LEU A 140 -12.75 -28.90 -6.46
CA LEU A 140 -11.37 -29.10 -6.90
C LEU A 140 -10.50 -29.51 -5.71
N LYS A 141 -9.78 -30.61 -5.85
CA LYS A 141 -8.78 -31.05 -4.87
C LYS A 141 -7.39 -30.63 -5.33
N LEU A 142 -6.74 -29.76 -4.54
CA LEU A 142 -5.38 -29.34 -4.81
C LEU A 142 -4.43 -30.52 -4.55
N GLN A 143 -3.80 -31.05 -5.60
CA GLN A 143 -2.81 -32.13 -5.50
C GLN A 143 -1.40 -31.56 -5.41
N HIS A 144 -1.07 -30.61 -6.29
CA HIS A 144 0.23 -29.97 -6.39
C HIS A 144 0.08 -28.58 -7.01
N MET A 145 0.86 -27.61 -6.54
CA MET A 145 0.92 -26.25 -7.09
C MET A 145 2.38 -25.85 -7.27
N VAL A 146 2.74 -25.54 -8.52
CA VAL A 146 4.04 -24.96 -8.86
C VAL A 146 3.81 -23.52 -9.27
N VAL A 147 4.40 -22.58 -8.53
CA VAL A 147 4.37 -21.16 -8.88
C VAL A 147 5.79 -20.70 -9.10
N GLN A 148 6.08 -20.23 -10.31
CA GLN A 148 7.36 -19.61 -10.64
C GLN A 148 7.11 -18.21 -11.16
N THR A 149 7.76 -17.22 -10.56
CA THR A 149 7.74 -15.83 -11.04
C THR A 149 9.18 -15.41 -11.30
N PHE A 150 9.48 -15.11 -12.57
CA PHE A 150 10.81 -14.66 -12.97
C PHE A 150 10.79 -13.17 -13.25
N PHE A 151 11.71 -12.42 -12.64
CA PHE A 151 11.95 -11.02 -12.94
C PHE A 151 13.34 -10.86 -13.55
N PHE A 152 13.47 -11.14 -14.84
CA PHE A 152 14.72 -10.93 -15.56
C PHE A 152 14.94 -9.43 -15.76
N ARG A 153 15.74 -8.81 -14.88
CA ARG A 153 16.10 -7.39 -14.97
C ARG A 153 17.59 -7.25 -15.27
N ARG A 154 17.92 -6.62 -16.41
CA ARG A 154 19.30 -6.18 -16.73
C ARG A 154 19.57 -4.74 -16.26
N THR A 155 18.52 -3.96 -16.01
CA THR A 155 18.57 -2.55 -15.60
C THR A 155 17.52 -2.25 -14.52
N ASN A 156 17.85 -1.40 -13.54
CA ASN A 156 16.96 -1.10 -12.41
C ASN A 156 15.94 0.02 -12.74
N MET A 157 14.92 -0.33 -13.53
CA MET A 157 13.86 0.58 -13.98
C MET A 157 12.53 0.33 -13.26
N ASN A 158 11.73 1.37 -13.03
CA ASN A 158 10.37 1.24 -12.51
C ASN A 158 9.36 0.98 -13.65
N ALA A 159 8.07 0.78 -13.29
CA ALA A 159 6.99 0.54 -14.25
C ALA A 159 6.71 1.71 -15.22
N GLU A 160 7.32 2.88 -14.99
CA GLU A 160 7.24 4.07 -15.84
C GLU A 160 8.49 4.23 -16.73
N GLY A 161 9.42 3.26 -16.72
CA GLY A 161 10.66 3.34 -17.48
C GLY A 161 11.66 4.36 -16.92
N LYS A 162 11.65 4.64 -15.61
CA LYS A 162 12.61 5.54 -14.94
C LYS A 162 13.55 4.76 -14.01
N PRO A 163 14.83 5.19 -13.86
CA PRO A 163 15.75 4.59 -12.91
C PRO A 163 15.21 4.63 -11.47
N ARG A 164 15.38 3.54 -10.71
CA ARG A 164 15.07 3.49 -9.27
C ARG A 164 16.35 3.65 -8.45
N SER A 165 16.25 4.37 -7.33
CA SER A 165 17.33 4.50 -6.34
C SER A 165 17.35 3.36 -5.31
N TRP A 166 16.50 2.35 -5.48
CA TRP A 166 16.34 1.22 -4.55
C TRP A 166 16.06 -0.07 -5.35
N THR A 167 16.39 -1.21 -4.77
CA THR A 167 16.09 -2.54 -5.32
C THR A 167 15.14 -3.27 -4.38
N ASP A 168 14.26 -4.09 -4.96
CA ASP A 168 13.53 -5.08 -4.18
C ASP A 168 14.60 -6.02 -3.57
N HIS A 169 14.72 -6.07 -2.24
CA HIS A 169 15.53 -7.10 -1.59
C HIS A 169 14.76 -8.41 -1.79
N LEU A 170 15.19 -9.20 -2.79
CA LEU A 170 14.66 -10.54 -3.07
C LEU A 170 15.36 -11.56 -2.18
#